data_AF-A0A564G7S1-F1
#
_entry.id   AF-A0A564G7S1-F1
#
_cell.length_a   1.000
_cell.length_b   1.000
_cell.length_c   1.000
_cell.angle_alpha   90.00
_cell.angle_beta   90.00
_cell.angle_gamma   90.00
#
_symmetry.space_group_name_H-M   'P 1'
#
loop_
_entity.id
_entity.type
_entity.pdbx_description
1 polymer ?
#
loop_
_entity_poly.entity_id
_entity_poly.type
_entity_poly.pdbx_seq_one_letter_code
_entity_poly.pdbx_strand_id
1 'polypeptide(L)'
;MTETYRGIDRATLDRGYNARSSVASFDAEYAKYVEASARARAEFPDYKTLVYDETSRQALDLFSAGENTPVFVWLHGGYWRALSKDDNSFVALGLVSRGISVAVVDYSLVPHVSLDEIVRQTRAAVAWLHRHGREHGLDTNRIHVGGSSAGAHLCGMLLAEGWHRPFGVPEDVVGSALLLSGIYDLEPLLLTHVNEWMKLDLHGARRNSPIAMIPPRSSADLLATVGGIESSEFKRQTEEYLAAWQARGHEGRAVAMQGYQHFDIALSLSEPDGTLAQALSASVAQR
;
A
#
# COMPACT_ATOMS: atom_id res chain seq x y z
N MET A 1 -23.96 -1.27 27.81
CA MET A 1 -23.46 -2.41 27.01
C MET A 1 -22.10 -2.00 26.50
N THR A 2 -21.06 -2.81 26.72
CA THR A 2 -19.71 -2.53 26.18
C THR A 2 -19.82 -2.50 24.65
N GLU A 3 -19.33 -1.45 24.00
CA GLU A 3 -19.28 -1.41 22.54
C GLU A 3 -18.41 -2.57 22.03
N THR A 4 -18.96 -3.35 21.09
CA THR A 4 -18.27 -4.49 20.48
C THR A 4 -18.42 -4.40 18.97
N TYR A 5 -17.40 -4.86 18.24
CA TYR A 5 -17.48 -5.05 16.79
C TYR A 5 -17.60 -6.54 16.50
N ARG A 6 -18.73 -6.97 15.92
CA ARG A 6 -19.04 -8.40 15.67
C ARG A 6 -18.85 -9.30 16.92
N GLY A 7 -19.15 -8.78 18.11
CA GLY A 7 -18.99 -9.49 19.39
C GLY A 7 -17.58 -9.47 19.97
N ILE A 8 -16.61 -8.81 19.32
CA ILE A 8 -15.23 -8.63 19.82
C ILE A 8 -15.17 -7.34 20.66
N ASP A 9 -14.60 -7.44 21.86
CA ASP A 9 -14.42 -6.29 22.74
C ASP A 9 -13.24 -5.38 22.33
N ARG A 10 -13.26 -4.14 22.82
CA ARG A 10 -12.20 -3.15 22.57
C ARG A 10 -10.80 -3.66 22.91
N ALA A 11 -10.62 -4.32 24.05
CA ALA A 11 -9.30 -4.77 24.48
C ALA A 11 -8.69 -5.80 23.51
N THR A 12 -9.53 -6.67 22.94
CA THR A 12 -9.14 -7.66 21.95
C THR A 12 -8.84 -7.00 20.60
N LEU A 13 -9.66 -6.03 20.17
CA LEU A 13 -9.38 -5.24 18.97
C LEU A 13 -8.08 -4.44 19.12
N ASP A 14 -7.84 -3.79 20.27
CA ASP A 14 -6.61 -3.04 20.54
C ASP A 14 -5.36 -3.90 20.39
N ARG A 15 -5.38 -5.14 20.89
CA ARG A 15 -4.29 -6.10 20.66
C ARG A 15 -4.19 -6.52 19.19
N GLY A 16 -5.33 -6.75 18.54
CA GLY A 16 -5.38 -7.15 17.12
C GLY A 16 -4.79 -6.10 16.18
N TYR A 17 -4.99 -4.81 16.46
CA TYR A 17 -4.51 -3.71 15.63
C TYR A 17 -3.16 -3.13 16.08
N ASN A 18 -2.56 -3.62 17.16
CA ASN A 18 -1.26 -3.14 17.61
C ASN A 18 -0.09 -3.93 16.99
N ALA A 19 0.27 -3.57 15.75
CA ALA A 19 1.42 -4.15 15.04
C ALA A 19 2.75 -3.95 15.79
N ARG A 20 2.96 -2.80 16.44
CA ARG A 20 4.23 -2.54 17.15
C ARG A 20 4.46 -3.49 18.31
N SER A 21 3.40 -3.86 19.02
CA SER A 21 3.48 -4.83 20.11
C SER A 21 3.56 -6.29 19.65
N SER A 22 3.51 -6.57 18.33
CA SER A 22 3.70 -7.93 17.80
C SER A 22 5.17 -8.30 17.57
N VAL A 23 6.10 -7.37 17.79
CA VAL A 23 7.55 -7.60 17.66
C VAL A 23 8.28 -7.24 18.94
N ALA A 24 9.48 -7.80 19.12
CA ALA A 24 10.30 -7.56 20.30
C ALA A 24 10.79 -6.10 20.39
N SER A 25 11.12 -5.47 19.24
CA SER A 25 11.54 -4.08 19.18
C SER A 25 11.14 -3.47 17.83
N PHE A 26 10.17 -2.56 17.86
CA PHE A 26 9.80 -1.78 16.67
C PHE A 26 10.98 -0.95 16.15
N ASP A 27 11.79 -0.38 17.04
CA ASP A 27 12.93 0.46 16.65
C ASP A 27 14.00 -0.35 15.90
N ALA A 28 14.20 -1.62 16.28
CA ALA A 28 15.11 -2.51 15.58
C ALA A 28 14.58 -2.88 14.17
N GLU A 29 13.28 -3.13 14.03
CA GLU A 29 12.68 -3.37 12.70
C GLU A 29 12.72 -2.12 11.83
N TYR A 30 12.44 -0.95 12.39
CA TYR A 30 12.51 0.32 11.70
C TYR A 30 13.96 0.69 11.27
N ALA A 31 14.96 0.38 12.09
CA ALA A 31 16.36 0.58 11.71
C ALA A 31 16.74 -0.19 10.43
N LYS A 32 16.19 -1.40 10.24
CA LYS A 32 16.41 -2.18 9.00
C LYS A 32 15.82 -1.51 7.77
N TYR A 33 14.64 -0.87 7.90
CA TYR A 33 14.01 -0.09 6.83
C TYR A 33 14.89 1.09 6.42
N VAL A 34 15.41 1.82 7.39
CA VAL A 34 16.29 2.97 7.17
C VAL A 34 17.59 2.53 6.49
N GLU A 35 18.23 1.47 7.00
CA GLU A 35 19.46 0.93 6.43
C GLU A 35 19.26 0.44 4.99
N ALA A 36 18.22 -0.36 4.74
CA ALA A 36 17.94 -0.88 3.40
C ALA A 36 17.53 0.24 2.42
N SER A 37 16.83 1.28 2.88
CA SER A 37 16.48 2.43 2.05
C SER A 37 17.68 3.30 1.73
N ALA A 38 18.60 3.48 2.68
CA ALA A 38 19.87 4.13 2.42
C ALA A 38 20.72 3.34 1.40
N ARG A 39 20.74 2.01 1.50
CA ARG A 39 21.36 1.13 0.51
C ARG A 39 20.75 1.31 -0.88
N ALA A 40 19.42 1.34 -0.97
CA ALA A 40 18.72 1.56 -2.25
C ALA A 40 19.13 2.88 -2.92
N ARG A 41 19.17 3.99 -2.16
CA ARG A 41 19.59 5.29 -2.70
C ARG A 41 21.08 5.34 -3.06
N ALA A 42 21.93 4.57 -2.37
CA ALA A 42 23.34 4.46 -2.71
C ALA A 42 23.57 3.62 -3.98
N GLU A 43 22.77 2.56 -4.19
CA GLU A 43 22.82 1.70 -5.37
C GLU A 43 22.24 2.40 -6.62
N PHE A 44 21.22 3.23 -6.43
CA PHE A 44 20.55 3.98 -7.49
C PHE A 44 20.68 5.50 -7.26
N PRO A 45 21.88 6.09 -7.36
CA PRO A 45 22.11 7.48 -6.99
C PRO A 45 21.40 8.49 -7.90
N ASP A 46 21.02 8.09 -9.11
CA ASP A 46 20.34 8.93 -10.11
C ASP A 46 18.80 8.93 -9.98
N TYR A 47 18.26 8.43 -8.87
CA TYR A 47 16.82 8.52 -8.59
C TYR A 47 16.34 9.98 -8.58
N LYS A 48 15.09 10.21 -8.99
CA LYS A 48 14.53 11.56 -9.10
C LYS A 48 13.43 11.77 -8.07
N THR A 49 13.48 12.86 -7.32
CA THR A 49 12.34 13.33 -6.53
C THR A 49 11.44 14.20 -7.41
N LEU A 50 10.18 13.79 -7.57
CA LEU A 50 9.21 14.40 -8.47
C LEU A 50 7.99 14.85 -7.66
N VAL A 51 7.65 16.15 -7.73
CA VAL A 51 6.46 16.70 -7.08
C VAL A 51 5.24 16.34 -7.91
N TYR A 52 4.33 15.54 -7.35
CA TYR A 52 3.11 15.11 -8.05
C TYR A 52 1.90 15.98 -7.72
N ASP A 53 1.96 16.74 -6.62
CA ASP A 53 0.91 17.66 -6.20
C ASP A 53 1.53 18.98 -5.75
N GLU A 54 1.40 20.00 -6.60
CA GLU A 54 1.94 21.34 -6.34
C GLU A 54 1.31 22.03 -5.12
N THR A 55 0.06 21.69 -4.79
CA THR A 55 -0.66 22.34 -3.68
C THR A 55 -0.15 21.85 -2.33
N SER A 56 -0.03 20.52 -2.19
CA SER A 56 0.45 19.90 -0.95
C SER A 56 1.98 19.78 -0.91
N ARG A 57 2.66 20.00 -2.04
CA ARG A 57 4.10 19.77 -2.25
C ARG A 57 4.53 18.32 -2.06
N GLN A 58 3.56 17.40 -2.07
CA GLN A 58 3.85 15.98 -1.96
C GLN A 58 4.57 15.47 -3.20
N ALA A 59 5.50 14.54 -2.96
CA ALA A 59 6.45 14.08 -3.95
C ALA A 59 6.62 12.56 -3.88
N LEU A 60 7.24 12.02 -4.92
CA LEU A 60 7.67 10.63 -4.98
C LEU A 60 9.14 10.57 -5.39
N ASP A 61 9.81 9.50 -4.98
CA ASP A 61 11.14 9.16 -5.48
C ASP A 61 11.00 8.08 -6.57
N LEU A 62 11.51 8.39 -7.77
CA LEU A 62 11.49 7.49 -8.92
C LEU A 62 12.86 6.84 -9.13
N PHE A 63 12.90 5.53 -8.96
CA PHE A 63 14.02 4.66 -9.25
C PHE A 63 13.78 4.01 -10.62
N SER A 64 14.57 4.39 -11.63
CA SER A 64 14.39 3.91 -13.01
C SER A 64 15.06 2.56 -13.25
N ALA A 65 14.37 1.66 -13.95
CA ALA A 65 14.92 0.42 -14.49
C ALA A 65 15.33 0.52 -15.98
N GLY A 66 15.31 1.72 -16.56
CA GLY A 66 15.57 1.98 -17.97
C GLY A 66 14.43 2.70 -18.68
N GLU A 67 14.33 2.50 -20.00
CA GLU A 67 13.34 3.12 -20.87
C GLU A 67 12.15 2.18 -21.14
N ASN A 68 10.95 2.76 -21.26
CA ASN A 68 9.69 2.06 -21.50
C ASN A 68 9.46 0.87 -20.56
N THR A 69 9.76 1.04 -19.27
CA THR A 69 9.61 0.00 -18.24
C THR A 69 8.28 0.10 -17.51
N PRO A 70 7.68 -1.01 -17.05
CA PRO A 70 6.56 -0.95 -16.12
C PRO A 70 6.91 -0.17 -14.86
N VAL A 71 5.92 0.51 -14.27
CA VAL A 71 6.10 1.23 -13.00
C VAL A 71 5.32 0.57 -11.86
N PHE A 72 6.03 0.33 -10.75
CA PHE A 72 5.46 -0.07 -9.48
C PHE A 72 5.45 1.11 -8.50
N VAL A 73 4.25 1.49 -8.05
CA VAL A 73 4.02 2.54 -7.06
C VAL A 73 3.98 1.92 -5.67
N TRP A 74 4.91 2.31 -4.82
CA TRP A 74 4.96 1.87 -3.43
C TRP A 74 4.38 2.92 -2.49
N LEU A 75 3.41 2.51 -1.67
CA LEU A 75 2.81 3.30 -0.59
C LEU A 75 3.25 2.74 0.76
N HIS A 76 3.90 3.58 1.58
CA HIS A 76 4.39 3.18 2.88
C HIS A 76 3.27 2.93 3.90
N GLY A 77 3.61 2.34 5.04
CA GLY A 77 2.67 2.10 6.13
C GLY A 77 2.60 3.25 7.14
N GLY A 78 2.52 2.89 8.44
CA GLY A 78 2.64 3.87 9.52
C GLY A 78 1.33 4.43 10.07
N TYR A 79 0.21 3.72 9.89
CA TYR A 79 -1.11 4.12 10.41
C TYR A 79 -1.52 5.54 9.99
N TRP A 80 -1.13 5.93 8.77
CA TRP A 80 -1.38 7.26 8.19
C TRP A 80 -0.80 8.44 8.99
N ARG A 81 0.04 8.18 10.01
CA ARG A 81 0.56 9.17 10.95
C ARG A 81 2.09 9.20 11.07
N ALA A 82 2.79 8.33 10.36
CA ALA A 82 4.23 8.15 10.46
C ALA A 82 4.82 7.53 9.18
N LEU A 83 6.15 7.49 9.14
CA LEU A 83 6.99 7.05 8.02
C LEU A 83 6.98 8.04 6.85
N SER A 84 7.77 7.76 5.81
CA SER A 84 7.87 8.60 4.61
C SER A 84 8.37 7.78 3.43
N LYS A 85 8.56 8.41 2.27
CA LYS A 85 9.32 7.78 1.16
C LYS A 85 10.79 7.49 1.51
N ASP A 86 11.39 8.24 2.44
CA ASP A 86 12.83 8.18 2.74
C ASP A 86 13.24 6.93 3.54
N ASP A 87 12.30 6.31 4.26
CA ASP A 87 12.51 5.06 4.99
C ASP A 87 11.88 3.84 4.26
N ASN A 88 11.41 4.03 3.02
CA ASN A 88 10.75 3.01 2.20
C ASN A 88 11.37 2.79 0.81
N SER A 89 12.54 3.38 0.53
CA SER A 89 13.24 3.18 -0.75
C SER A 89 13.75 1.75 -0.98
N PHE A 90 13.81 0.92 0.06
CA PHE A 90 14.32 -0.46 -0.01
C PHE A 90 13.65 -1.33 -1.08
N VAL A 91 12.40 -1.03 -1.45
CA VAL A 91 11.63 -1.76 -2.48
C VAL A 91 12.30 -1.69 -3.86
N ALA A 92 13.04 -0.60 -4.13
CA ALA A 92 13.76 -0.45 -5.39
C ALA A 92 14.82 -1.56 -5.60
N LEU A 93 15.43 -2.05 -4.52
CA LEU A 93 16.47 -3.08 -4.57
C LEU A 93 15.98 -4.37 -5.23
N GLY A 94 14.77 -4.82 -4.89
CA GLY A 94 14.22 -6.06 -5.41
C GLY A 94 13.59 -5.95 -6.79
N LEU A 95 13.18 -4.76 -7.23
CA LEU A 95 12.35 -4.59 -8.43
C LEU A 95 13.08 -3.90 -9.59
N VAL A 96 14.03 -3.00 -9.35
CA VAL A 96 14.76 -2.32 -10.43
C VAL A 96 15.59 -3.32 -11.24
N SER A 97 16.29 -4.23 -10.55
CA SER A 97 17.05 -5.34 -11.18
C SER A 97 16.15 -6.31 -11.97
N ARG A 98 14.84 -6.25 -11.75
CA ARG A 98 13.81 -7.05 -12.44
C ARG A 98 13.19 -6.32 -13.63
N GLY A 99 13.70 -5.16 -14.01
CA GLY A 99 13.20 -4.37 -15.14
C GLY A 99 11.95 -3.55 -14.83
N ILE A 100 11.64 -3.35 -13.54
CA ILE A 100 10.46 -2.61 -13.07
C ILE A 100 10.93 -1.34 -12.38
N SER A 101 10.55 -0.18 -12.92
CA SER A 101 10.80 1.10 -12.26
C SER A 101 9.94 1.22 -11.01
N VAL A 102 10.47 1.84 -9.95
CA VAL A 102 9.77 1.98 -8.66
C VAL A 102 9.55 3.44 -8.33
N ALA A 103 8.29 3.82 -8.11
CA ALA A 103 7.89 5.13 -7.60
C ALA A 103 7.50 5.01 -6.12
N VAL A 104 8.36 5.47 -5.22
CA VAL A 104 8.11 5.47 -3.77
C VAL A 104 7.44 6.79 -3.39
N VAL A 105 6.15 6.72 -3.09
CA VAL A 105 5.30 7.90 -2.91
C VAL A 105 5.26 8.32 -1.45
N ASP A 106 5.43 9.62 -1.22
CA ASP A 106 5.13 10.26 0.06
C ASP A 106 3.69 10.82 0.04
N TYR A 107 3.11 10.96 1.22
CA TYR A 107 1.80 11.59 1.40
C TYR A 107 1.70 12.27 2.76
N SER A 108 0.77 13.22 2.87
CA SER A 108 0.56 13.97 4.10
C SER A 108 0.03 13.06 5.21
N LEU A 109 0.28 13.40 6.47
CA LEU A 109 -0.04 12.53 7.61
C LEU A 109 -1.14 13.15 8.49
N VAL A 110 -1.94 12.30 9.13
CA VAL A 110 -2.83 12.74 10.21
C VAL A 110 -1.99 13.16 11.44
N PRO A 111 -2.43 14.16 12.22
CA PRO A 111 -3.69 14.91 12.10
C PRO A 111 -3.58 16.17 11.22
N HIS A 112 -2.47 16.39 10.51
CA HIS A 112 -2.28 17.60 9.70
C HIS A 112 -3.27 17.68 8.52
N VAL A 113 -3.64 16.52 7.98
CA VAL A 113 -4.71 16.38 6.98
C VAL A 113 -5.69 15.29 7.40
N SER A 114 -6.85 15.25 6.73
CA SER A 114 -7.82 14.15 6.90
C SER A 114 -7.39 12.90 6.11
N LEU A 115 -7.90 11.72 6.47
CA LEU A 115 -7.69 10.50 5.68
C LEU A 115 -8.22 10.65 4.24
N ASP A 116 -9.32 11.39 4.04
CA ASP A 116 -9.88 11.68 2.72
C ASP A 116 -8.85 12.42 1.83
N GLU A 117 -8.08 13.34 2.43
CA GLU A 117 -7.01 14.07 1.73
C GLU A 117 -5.81 13.17 1.43
N ILE A 118 -5.45 12.25 2.33
CA ILE A 118 -4.40 11.24 2.07
C ILE A 118 -4.79 10.36 0.87
N VAL A 119 -6.03 9.86 0.86
CA VAL A 119 -6.57 9.09 -0.27
C VAL A 119 -6.59 9.91 -1.56
N ARG A 120 -6.93 11.20 -1.49
CA ARG A 120 -6.88 12.09 -2.65
C ARG A 120 -5.44 12.25 -3.17
N GLN A 121 -4.46 12.40 -2.29
CA GLN A 121 -3.05 12.56 -2.66
C GLN A 121 -2.48 11.30 -3.32
N THR A 122 -2.80 10.09 -2.82
CA THR A 122 -2.34 8.86 -3.48
C THR A 122 -2.95 8.65 -4.87
N ARG A 123 -4.23 9.02 -5.04
CA ARG A 123 -4.88 9.07 -6.37
C ARG A 123 -4.23 10.11 -7.28
N ALA A 124 -3.84 11.26 -6.73
CA ALA A 124 -3.11 12.29 -7.46
C ALA A 124 -1.75 11.78 -7.95
N ALA A 125 -1.01 11.03 -7.13
CA ALA A 125 0.27 10.43 -7.50
C ALA A 125 0.13 9.46 -8.69
N VAL A 126 -0.84 8.54 -8.64
CA VAL A 126 -1.11 7.61 -9.76
C VAL A 126 -1.53 8.37 -11.02
N ALA A 127 -2.41 9.37 -10.88
CA ALA A 127 -2.86 10.17 -12.02
C ALA A 127 -1.73 11.02 -12.62
N TRP A 128 -0.82 11.52 -11.78
CA TRP A 128 0.36 12.23 -12.23
C TRP A 128 1.31 11.31 -12.99
N LEU A 129 1.59 10.12 -12.47
CA LEU A 129 2.40 9.11 -13.16
C LEU A 129 1.76 8.68 -14.48
N HIS A 130 0.44 8.50 -14.54
CA HIS A 130 -0.26 8.18 -15.78
C HIS A 130 -0.04 9.25 -16.87
N ARG A 131 -0.05 10.54 -16.49
CA ARG A 131 0.12 11.68 -17.41
C ARG A 131 1.58 11.95 -17.79
N HIS A 132 2.50 11.89 -16.84
CA HIS A 132 3.87 12.38 -16.98
C HIS A 132 4.91 11.25 -16.99
N GLY A 133 4.55 10.04 -16.60
CA GLY A 133 5.50 8.92 -16.45
C GLY A 133 6.23 8.54 -17.74
N ARG A 134 5.60 8.73 -18.91
CA ARG A 134 6.25 8.50 -20.21
C ARG A 134 7.47 9.40 -20.43
N GLU A 135 7.44 10.63 -19.89
CA GLU A 135 8.57 11.57 -19.93
C GLU A 135 9.75 11.10 -19.07
N HIS A 136 9.51 10.09 -18.22
CA HIS A 136 10.48 9.49 -17.32
C HIS A 136 10.82 8.03 -17.67
N GLY A 137 10.52 7.59 -18.90
CA GLY A 137 10.86 6.23 -19.37
C GLY A 137 9.91 5.15 -18.84
N LEU A 138 8.70 5.50 -18.41
CA LEU A 138 7.72 4.56 -17.86
C LEU A 138 6.68 4.16 -18.91
N ASP A 139 6.35 2.88 -18.97
CA ASP A 139 5.07 2.42 -19.52
C ASP A 139 3.97 2.72 -18.50
N THR A 140 3.08 3.63 -18.87
CA THR A 140 1.98 4.11 -18.03
C THR A 140 0.62 3.56 -18.45
N ASN A 141 0.57 2.63 -19.41
CA ASN A 141 -0.68 2.01 -19.85
C ASN A 141 -1.35 1.22 -18.71
N ARG A 142 -0.52 0.58 -17.88
CA ARG A 142 -0.90 -0.06 -16.62
C ARG A 142 0.09 0.39 -15.55
N ILE A 143 -0.43 0.86 -14.43
CA ILE A 143 0.36 1.19 -13.24
C ILE A 143 0.15 0.06 -12.24
N HIS A 144 1.24 -0.46 -11.70
CA HIS A 144 1.20 -1.49 -10.67
C HIS A 144 1.36 -0.80 -9.33
N VAL A 145 0.57 -1.19 -8.34
CA VAL A 145 0.57 -0.54 -7.03
C VAL A 145 0.86 -1.56 -5.96
N GLY A 146 1.46 -1.13 -4.87
CA GLY A 146 1.54 -1.95 -3.67
C GLY A 146 1.90 -1.13 -2.46
N GLY A 147 1.68 -1.72 -1.31
CA GLY A 147 1.94 -1.05 -0.06
C GLY A 147 1.82 -1.98 1.11
N SER A 148 2.24 -1.50 2.27
CA SER A 148 2.20 -2.23 3.52
C SER A 148 1.28 -1.53 4.52
N SER A 149 0.46 -2.30 5.25
CA SER A 149 -0.37 -1.78 6.33
C SER A 149 -1.31 -0.66 5.86
N ALA A 150 -1.16 0.57 6.38
CA ALA A 150 -1.85 1.75 5.88
C ALA A 150 -1.63 2.00 4.37
N GLY A 151 -0.48 1.65 3.81
CA GLY A 151 -0.22 1.75 2.37
C GLY A 151 -1.00 0.71 1.56
N ALA A 152 -1.16 -0.50 2.08
CA ALA A 152 -2.02 -1.52 1.47
C ALA A 152 -3.49 -1.09 1.48
N HIS A 153 -3.94 -0.42 2.55
CA HIS A 153 -5.24 0.25 2.57
C HIS A 153 -5.38 1.28 1.44
N LEU A 154 -4.39 2.15 1.27
CA LEU A 154 -4.41 3.18 0.22
C LEU A 154 -4.39 2.56 -1.18
N CYS A 155 -3.69 1.46 -1.39
CA CYS A 155 -3.80 0.68 -2.63
C CYS A 155 -5.19 0.06 -2.83
N GLY A 156 -5.85 -0.41 -1.76
CA GLY A 156 -7.26 -0.80 -1.81
C GLY A 156 -8.16 0.38 -2.27
N MET A 157 -7.89 1.59 -1.81
CA MET A 157 -8.60 2.80 -2.22
C MET A 157 -8.30 3.24 -3.67
N LEU A 158 -7.17 2.79 -4.24
CA LEU A 158 -6.84 2.94 -5.67
C LEU A 158 -7.57 1.90 -6.53
N LEU A 159 -7.81 0.69 -6.01
CA LEU A 159 -8.66 -0.32 -6.66
C LEU A 159 -10.16 0.00 -6.60
N ALA A 160 -10.57 0.85 -5.65
CA ALA A 160 -11.96 1.23 -5.47
C ALA A 160 -12.52 2.01 -6.68
N GLU A 161 -13.83 1.96 -6.86
CA GLU A 161 -14.51 2.71 -7.93
C GLU A 161 -14.64 4.22 -7.64
N GLY A 162 -15.11 4.97 -8.63
CA GLY A 162 -15.63 6.34 -8.43
C GLY A 162 -14.59 7.47 -8.41
N TRP A 163 -13.29 7.18 -8.45
CA TRP A 163 -12.26 8.23 -8.41
C TRP A 163 -11.61 8.52 -9.77
N HIS A 164 -11.61 7.57 -10.70
CA HIS A 164 -10.89 7.68 -11.97
C HIS A 164 -11.27 8.93 -12.79
N ARG A 165 -12.57 9.17 -12.97
CA ARG A 165 -13.09 10.30 -13.76
C ARG A 165 -12.67 11.68 -13.22
N PRO A 166 -12.82 11.99 -11.92
CA PRO A 166 -12.28 13.23 -11.34
C PRO A 166 -10.79 13.47 -11.58
N PHE A 167 -9.99 12.41 -11.72
CA PHE A 167 -8.54 12.49 -11.93
C PHE A 167 -8.11 12.35 -13.41
N GLY A 168 -9.05 12.11 -14.32
CA GLY A 168 -8.78 11.99 -15.75
C GLY A 168 -7.94 10.75 -16.12
N VAL A 169 -8.12 9.64 -15.41
CA VAL A 169 -7.47 8.36 -15.69
C VAL A 169 -8.50 7.30 -16.12
N PRO A 170 -8.11 6.27 -16.88
CA PRO A 170 -9.02 5.18 -17.21
C PRO A 170 -9.38 4.34 -15.98
N GLU A 171 -10.54 3.69 -15.98
CA GLU A 171 -11.01 2.83 -14.88
C GLU A 171 -10.12 1.60 -14.64
N ASP A 172 -9.29 1.26 -15.63
CA ASP A 172 -8.40 0.13 -15.63
C ASP A 172 -6.92 0.55 -15.50
N VAL A 173 -6.66 1.77 -15.03
CA VAL A 173 -5.29 2.29 -14.85
C VAL A 173 -4.40 1.40 -13.96
N VAL A 174 -4.99 0.69 -12.99
CA VAL A 174 -4.25 -0.25 -12.13
C VAL A 174 -4.19 -1.64 -12.79
N GLY A 175 -2.98 -2.13 -13.06
CA GLY A 175 -2.76 -3.47 -13.65
C GLY A 175 -2.59 -4.58 -12.61
N SER A 176 -1.81 -4.32 -11.56
CA SER A 176 -1.58 -5.25 -10.45
C SER A 176 -1.60 -4.50 -9.13
N ALA A 177 -2.06 -5.15 -8.06
CA ALA A 177 -2.05 -4.62 -6.71
C ALA A 177 -1.45 -5.62 -5.72
N LEU A 178 -0.29 -5.30 -5.15
CA LEU A 178 0.36 -6.09 -4.11
C LEU A 178 0.07 -5.49 -2.72
N LEU A 179 -0.86 -6.11 -1.99
CA LEU A 179 -1.38 -5.59 -0.73
C LEU A 179 -0.84 -6.40 0.45
N LEU A 180 0.11 -5.81 1.20
CA LEU A 180 0.74 -6.46 2.35
C LEU A 180 0.06 -6.00 3.64
N SER A 181 -0.59 -6.93 4.35
CA SER A 181 -1.01 -6.77 5.73
C SER A 181 -1.89 -5.53 5.95
N GLY A 182 -2.78 -5.25 5.01
CA GLY A 182 -3.61 -4.05 4.99
C GLY A 182 -4.84 -4.10 5.89
N ILE A 183 -5.51 -2.94 5.99
CA ILE A 183 -6.77 -2.77 6.71
C ILE A 183 -7.80 -2.26 5.70
N TYR A 184 -8.86 -3.04 5.42
CA TYR A 184 -9.78 -2.76 4.31
C TYR A 184 -11.20 -2.45 4.77
N ASP A 185 -11.54 -2.81 6.00
CA ASP A 185 -12.65 -2.28 6.78
C ASP A 185 -12.12 -1.46 7.96
N LEU A 186 -12.39 -0.15 7.97
CA LEU A 186 -11.98 0.75 9.03
C LEU A 186 -13.00 0.86 10.17
N GLU A 187 -14.22 0.31 10.04
CA GLU A 187 -15.22 0.36 11.12
C GLU A 187 -14.72 -0.19 12.47
N PRO A 188 -13.99 -1.32 12.54
CA PRO A 188 -13.45 -1.81 13.81
C PRO A 188 -12.52 -0.82 14.48
N LEU A 189 -11.80 0.01 13.71
CA LEU A 189 -10.82 0.95 14.25
C LEU A 189 -11.46 2.01 15.13
N LEU A 190 -12.74 2.33 14.90
CA LEU A 190 -13.51 3.30 15.70
C LEU A 190 -13.51 2.94 17.19
N LEU A 191 -13.41 1.64 17.50
CA LEU A 191 -13.41 1.10 18.86
C LEU A 191 -12.00 0.87 19.43
N THR A 192 -10.95 1.25 18.72
CA THR A 192 -9.55 1.02 19.12
C THR A 192 -8.81 2.31 19.43
N HIS A 193 -7.66 2.19 20.08
CA HIS A 193 -6.69 3.27 20.28
C HIS A 193 -6.26 3.96 18.98
N VAL A 194 -6.39 3.29 17.82
CA VAL A 194 -6.14 3.90 16.50
C VAL A 194 -7.02 5.12 16.27
N ASN A 195 -8.26 5.10 16.76
CA ASN A 195 -9.15 6.24 16.59
C ASN A 195 -8.81 7.44 17.49
N GLU A 196 -7.88 7.29 18.43
CA GLU A 196 -7.41 8.41 19.26
C GLU A 196 -6.72 9.49 18.43
N TRP A 197 -6.04 9.10 17.34
CA TRP A 197 -5.44 10.05 16.39
C TRP A 197 -6.22 10.18 15.08
N MET A 198 -6.89 9.12 14.62
CA MET A 198 -7.64 9.17 13.36
C MET A 198 -8.90 10.03 13.45
N LYS A 199 -9.54 10.08 14.64
CA LYS A 199 -10.77 10.86 14.90
C LYS A 199 -11.88 10.64 13.86
N LEU A 200 -11.99 9.42 13.34
CA LEU A 200 -13.03 9.05 12.39
C LEU A 200 -14.37 8.89 13.10
N ASP A 201 -15.43 9.28 12.41
CA ASP A 201 -16.79 8.84 12.69
C ASP A 201 -17.15 7.63 11.79
N LEU A 202 -18.34 7.07 11.98
CA LEU A 202 -18.80 5.91 11.19
C LEU A 202 -18.87 6.21 9.69
N HIS A 203 -19.24 7.43 9.32
CA HIS A 203 -19.33 7.82 7.91
C HIS A 203 -17.94 7.91 7.27
N GLY A 204 -16.97 8.49 7.99
CA GLY A 204 -15.56 8.59 7.61
C GLY A 204 -14.89 7.23 7.49
N ALA A 205 -15.13 6.33 8.44
CA ALA A 205 -14.65 4.94 8.36
C ALA A 205 -15.18 4.26 7.10
N ARG A 206 -16.51 4.28 6.87
CA ARG A 206 -17.14 3.61 5.72
C ARG A 206 -16.66 4.13 4.37
N ARG A 207 -16.58 5.45 4.18
CA ARG A 207 -16.12 6.02 2.89
C ARG A 207 -14.63 5.80 2.63
N ASN A 208 -13.87 5.39 3.65
CA ASN A 208 -12.47 5.00 3.54
C ASN A 208 -12.28 3.49 3.74
N SER A 209 -13.32 2.66 3.68
CA SER A 209 -13.21 1.20 3.73
C SER A 209 -13.25 0.63 2.30
N PRO A 210 -12.11 0.32 1.65
CA PRO A 210 -12.12 -0.16 0.26
C PRO A 210 -12.94 -1.43 0.04
N ILE A 211 -13.14 -2.26 1.07
CA ILE A 211 -14.02 -3.45 0.98
C ILE A 211 -15.48 -3.10 0.60
N ALA A 212 -15.93 -1.88 0.91
CA ALA A 212 -17.28 -1.40 0.59
C ALA A 212 -17.39 -0.77 -0.80
N MET A 213 -16.27 -0.59 -1.51
CA MET A 213 -16.18 0.15 -2.78
C MET A 213 -15.53 -0.67 -3.90
N ILE A 214 -15.55 -2.00 -3.78
CA ILE A 214 -15.05 -2.91 -4.80
C ILE A 214 -15.85 -2.68 -6.09
N PRO A 215 -15.18 -2.36 -7.23
CA PRO A 215 -15.85 -2.03 -8.47
C PRO A 215 -16.68 -3.22 -8.99
N PRO A 216 -17.71 -2.96 -9.82
CA PRO A 216 -18.48 -4.02 -10.46
C PRO A 216 -17.65 -4.85 -11.44
N ARG A 217 -16.57 -4.29 -12.01
CA ARG A 217 -15.61 -4.96 -12.90
C ARG A 217 -14.22 -4.41 -12.67
N SER A 218 -13.22 -5.28 -12.68
CA SER A 218 -11.80 -4.89 -12.62
C SER A 218 -10.95 -5.83 -13.46
N SER A 219 -9.93 -5.29 -14.13
CA SER A 219 -8.88 -6.07 -14.80
C SER A 219 -7.60 -6.15 -13.96
N ALA A 220 -7.59 -5.61 -12.74
CA ALA A 220 -6.40 -5.64 -11.88
C ALA A 220 -6.18 -7.04 -11.32
N ASP A 221 -4.93 -7.52 -11.30
CA ASP A 221 -4.54 -8.72 -10.54
C ASP A 221 -4.29 -8.35 -9.08
N LEU A 222 -5.08 -8.90 -8.15
CA LEU A 222 -4.90 -8.67 -6.72
C LEU A 222 -3.99 -9.74 -6.10
N LEU A 223 -2.82 -9.33 -5.63
CA LEU A 223 -1.90 -10.12 -4.81
C LEU A 223 -2.07 -9.74 -3.34
N ALA A 224 -2.94 -10.46 -2.62
CA ALA A 224 -3.17 -10.22 -1.19
C ALA A 224 -2.17 -11.04 -0.36
N THR A 225 -1.52 -10.41 0.62
CA THR A 225 -0.55 -11.12 1.47
C THR A 225 -0.54 -10.59 2.89
N VAL A 226 -0.19 -11.48 3.82
CA VAL A 226 -0.09 -11.22 5.26
C VAL A 226 0.91 -12.20 5.86
N GLY A 227 1.68 -11.76 6.84
CA GLY A 227 2.67 -12.58 7.52
C GLY A 227 2.03 -13.67 8.37
N GLY A 228 2.61 -14.87 8.35
CA GLY A 228 2.11 -16.00 9.15
C GLY A 228 2.20 -15.77 10.65
N ILE A 229 3.07 -14.86 11.11
CA ILE A 229 3.30 -14.53 12.52
C ILE A 229 2.48 -13.29 12.95
N GLU A 230 1.64 -12.74 12.07
CA GLU A 230 0.83 -11.56 12.38
C GLU A 230 -0.40 -11.85 13.24
N SER A 231 -1.00 -10.76 13.74
CA SER A 231 -2.25 -10.81 14.51
C SER A 231 -3.41 -11.35 13.67
N SER A 232 -4.45 -11.82 14.37
CA SER A 232 -5.67 -12.32 13.72
C SER A 232 -6.39 -11.26 12.91
N GLU A 233 -6.31 -9.97 13.30
CA GLU A 233 -7.04 -8.91 12.59
C GLU A 233 -6.42 -8.57 11.23
N PHE A 234 -5.09 -8.51 11.11
CA PHE A 234 -4.46 -8.31 9.79
C PHE A 234 -4.69 -9.50 8.85
N LYS A 235 -4.68 -10.72 9.40
CA LYS A 235 -5.05 -11.94 8.66
C LYS A 235 -6.50 -11.89 8.18
N ARG A 236 -7.43 -11.64 9.10
CA ARG A 236 -8.87 -11.52 8.80
C ARG A 236 -9.14 -10.45 7.75
N GLN A 237 -8.57 -9.25 7.90
CA GLN A 237 -8.74 -8.15 6.93
C GLN A 237 -8.27 -8.57 5.53
N THR A 238 -7.08 -9.19 5.44
CA THR A 238 -6.51 -9.65 4.17
C THR A 238 -7.35 -10.74 3.52
N GLU A 239 -7.78 -11.73 4.29
CA GLU A 239 -8.63 -12.83 3.82
C GLU A 239 -10.02 -12.34 3.39
N GLU A 240 -10.68 -11.50 4.20
CA GLU A 240 -12.00 -10.95 3.89
C GLU A 240 -11.97 -10.05 2.65
N TYR A 241 -10.94 -9.21 2.48
CA TYR A 241 -10.84 -8.35 1.30
C TYR A 241 -10.59 -9.16 0.02
N LEU A 242 -9.69 -10.14 0.06
CA LEU A 242 -9.47 -11.05 -1.07
C LEU A 242 -10.74 -11.83 -1.42
N ALA A 243 -11.45 -12.37 -0.42
CA ALA A 243 -12.69 -13.10 -0.64
C ALA A 243 -13.78 -12.20 -1.25
N ALA A 244 -13.91 -10.96 -0.76
CA ALA A 244 -14.86 -10.00 -1.31
C ALA A 244 -14.52 -9.59 -2.76
N TRP A 245 -13.23 -9.46 -3.08
CA TRP A 245 -12.74 -9.19 -4.43
C TRP A 245 -13.07 -10.34 -5.39
N GLN A 246 -12.75 -11.58 -4.99
CA GLN A 246 -13.05 -12.78 -5.78
C GLN A 246 -14.55 -13.05 -5.91
N ALA A 247 -15.36 -12.73 -4.90
CA ALA A 247 -16.81 -12.85 -4.97
C ALA A 247 -17.46 -11.94 -6.03
N ARG A 248 -16.75 -10.88 -6.47
CA ARG A 248 -17.15 -10.05 -7.62
C ARG A 248 -16.67 -10.58 -8.97
N GLY A 249 -15.99 -11.74 -8.98
CA GLY A 249 -15.45 -12.37 -10.18
C GLY A 249 -14.10 -11.81 -10.64
N HIS A 250 -13.44 -10.99 -9.82
CA HIS A 250 -12.16 -10.37 -10.15
C HIS A 250 -10.99 -11.33 -9.91
N GLU A 251 -9.92 -11.16 -10.67
CA GLU A 251 -8.70 -11.95 -10.52
C GLU A 251 -7.94 -11.54 -9.25
N GLY A 252 -7.55 -12.52 -8.45
CA GLY A 252 -6.72 -12.29 -7.29
C GLY A 252 -6.38 -13.58 -6.55
N ARG A 253 -5.31 -13.55 -5.76
CA ARG A 253 -4.80 -14.70 -5.02
C ARG A 253 -4.02 -14.28 -3.78
N ALA A 254 -3.94 -15.21 -2.84
CA ALA A 254 -3.06 -15.07 -1.69
C ALA A 254 -1.60 -15.36 -2.10
N VAL A 255 -0.65 -14.60 -1.56
CA VAL A 255 0.79 -14.91 -1.58
C VAL A 255 1.21 -15.30 -0.17
N ALA A 256 1.64 -16.54 0.04
CA ALA A 256 1.96 -17.06 1.36
C ALA A 256 3.31 -16.51 1.88
N MET A 257 3.29 -15.90 3.07
CA MET A 257 4.45 -15.34 3.77
C MET A 257 4.54 -15.88 5.20
N GLN A 258 4.53 -17.20 5.36
CA GLN A 258 4.32 -17.87 6.67
C GLN A 258 5.38 -17.53 7.73
N GLY A 259 6.63 -17.30 7.31
CA GLY A 259 7.75 -16.98 8.21
C GLY A 259 7.89 -15.50 8.57
N TYR A 260 6.99 -14.64 8.08
CA TYR A 260 7.11 -13.20 8.20
C TYR A 260 6.12 -12.63 9.22
N GLN A 261 6.51 -11.50 9.80
CA GLN A 261 5.70 -10.62 10.64
C GLN A 261 5.43 -9.29 9.93
N HIS A 262 4.67 -8.40 10.58
CA HIS A 262 4.10 -7.19 9.97
C HIS A 262 5.12 -6.21 9.35
N PHE A 263 6.35 -6.17 9.85
CA PHE A 263 7.42 -5.28 9.40
C PHE A 263 8.38 -5.95 8.41
N ASP A 264 8.85 -7.18 8.67
CA ASP A 264 9.81 -7.81 7.74
C ASP A 264 9.16 -8.33 6.45
N ILE A 265 7.84 -8.52 6.43
CA ILE A 265 7.12 -8.87 5.20
C ILE A 265 7.33 -7.83 4.10
N ALA A 266 7.27 -6.54 4.42
CA ALA A 266 7.51 -5.49 3.42
C ALA A 266 8.99 -5.44 3.05
N LEU A 267 9.89 -5.52 4.03
CA LEU A 267 11.33 -5.54 3.78
C LEU A 267 11.74 -6.68 2.85
N SER A 268 11.03 -7.81 2.83
CA SER A 268 11.29 -8.92 1.90
C SER A 268 11.25 -8.53 0.41
N LEU A 269 10.61 -7.40 0.06
CA LEU A 269 10.64 -6.83 -1.29
C LEU A 269 12.01 -6.26 -1.68
N SER A 270 12.97 -6.13 -0.76
CA SER A 270 14.35 -5.78 -1.12
C SER A 270 15.09 -6.92 -1.83
N GLU A 271 14.56 -8.14 -1.78
CA GLU A 271 15.22 -9.33 -2.32
C GLU A 271 14.66 -9.64 -3.73
N PRO A 272 15.46 -9.51 -4.81
CA PRO A 272 14.98 -9.72 -6.19
C PRO A 272 14.42 -11.12 -6.44
N ASP A 273 15.01 -12.12 -5.79
CA ASP A 273 14.58 -13.52 -5.84
C ASP A 273 13.58 -13.88 -4.72
N GLY A 274 13.16 -12.90 -3.93
CA GLY A 274 12.17 -13.05 -2.87
C GLY A 274 10.78 -13.35 -3.42
N THR A 275 9.97 -14.03 -2.62
CA THR A 275 8.61 -14.49 -2.99
C THR A 275 7.73 -13.35 -3.49
N LEU A 276 7.74 -12.19 -2.82
CA LEU A 276 6.91 -11.05 -3.22
C LEU A 276 7.41 -10.39 -4.52
N ALA A 277 8.71 -10.21 -4.69
CA ALA A 277 9.29 -9.61 -5.90
C ALA A 277 9.02 -10.48 -7.14
N GLN A 278 9.17 -11.81 -7.00
CA GLN A 278 8.83 -12.76 -8.07
C GLN A 278 7.33 -12.79 -8.37
N ALA A 279 6.48 -12.83 -7.34
CA ALA A 279 5.03 -12.83 -7.52
C ALA A 279 4.51 -11.57 -8.22
N LEU A 280 5.06 -10.40 -7.85
CA LEU A 280 4.74 -9.14 -8.49
C LEU A 280 5.24 -9.11 -9.93
N SER A 281 6.50 -9.48 -10.18
CA SER A 281 7.08 -9.48 -11.53
C SER A 281 6.30 -10.39 -12.49
N ALA A 282 5.85 -11.55 -12.01
CA ALA A 282 5.01 -12.45 -12.79
C ALA A 282 3.64 -11.85 -13.12
N SER A 283 3.05 -11.09 -12.19
CA SER A 283 1.79 -10.38 -12.40
C SER A 283 1.96 -9.23 -13.40
N VAL A 284 3.01 -8.42 -13.24
CA VAL A 284 3.35 -7.31 -14.14
C VAL A 284 3.51 -7.79 -15.58
N ALA A 285 4.19 -8.92 -15.80
CA ALA A 285 4.42 -9.47 -17.14
C ALA A 285 3.15 -9.98 -17.85
N GLN A 286 2.03 -10.11 -17.14
CA GLN A 286 0.74 -10.60 -17.68
C GLN A 286 -0.27 -9.48 -17.95
N ARG A 287 0.08 -8.22 -17.66
CA ARG A 287 -0.80 -7.06 -17.73
C ARG A 287 -0.31 -6.03 -18.72
#